data_AF-A0A2H0V2P3-F1
#
_entry.id   AF-A0A2H0V2P3-F1
#
_cell.length_a   1.000
_cell.length_b   1.000
_cell.length_c   1.000
_cell.angle_alpha   90.00
_cell.angle_beta   90.00
_cell.angle_gamma   90.00
#
_symmetry.space_group_name_H-M   'P 1'
#
loop_
_entity.id
_entity.type
_entity.pdbx_description
1 polymer ?
#
loop_
_entity_poly.entity_id
_entity_poly.type
_entity_poly.pdbx_seq_one_letter_code
_entity_poly.pdbx_strand_id
1 'polypeptide(L)'
;MQNFLTLKMWFNLHPGALQPVFQYALMTLVVIFFISVFVSWFYYKKYKKTLYAKIWLSIYNFCLTGTIIGAFILFFTFEAVPFLSARFWFLIWFLTHAIWAWFIYKKLKKLPEIKEEIKSRKEYKKYIP
;
A
#
# COMPACT_ATOMS: atom_id res chain seq x y z
N MET A 1 -8.79 -32.00 -4.83
CA MET A 1 -8.00 -30.86 -4.31
C MET A 1 -7.55 -30.04 -5.52
N GLN A 2 -8.10 -28.85 -5.73
CA GLN A 2 -7.76 -28.04 -6.90
C GLN A 2 -6.38 -27.41 -6.69
N ASN A 3 -5.51 -27.56 -7.70
CA ASN A 3 -4.15 -27.05 -7.67
C ASN A 3 -4.15 -25.51 -7.73
N PHE A 4 -4.17 -24.86 -6.57
CA PHE A 4 -4.12 -23.39 -6.41
C PHE A 4 -2.84 -22.74 -6.98
N LEU A 5 -1.85 -23.56 -7.35
CA LEU A 5 -0.56 -23.12 -7.91
C LEU A 5 -0.46 -23.27 -9.44
N THR A 6 -1.54 -23.68 -10.13
CA THR A 6 -1.47 -23.84 -11.58
C THR A 6 -1.47 -22.46 -12.25
N LEU A 7 -0.49 -22.16 -13.11
CA LEU A 7 -0.42 -20.90 -13.89
C LEU A 7 -1.71 -20.62 -14.67
N LYS A 8 -2.37 -21.68 -15.15
CA LYS A 8 -3.67 -21.59 -15.85
C LYS A 8 -4.77 -20.96 -14.98
N MET A 9 -4.71 -21.06 -13.66
CA MET A 9 -5.67 -20.42 -12.75
C MET A 9 -5.48 -18.89 -12.71
N TRP A 10 -4.23 -18.44 -12.72
CA TRP A 10 -3.87 -17.03 -12.57
C TRP A 10 -4.07 -16.23 -13.87
N PHE A 11 -3.81 -16.87 -15.02
CA PHE A 11 -3.89 -16.27 -16.34
C PHE A 11 -5.17 -16.63 -17.12
N ASN A 12 -6.19 -17.18 -16.45
CA ASN A 12 -7.48 -17.42 -17.09
C ASN A 12 -8.20 -16.08 -17.31
N LEU A 13 -8.57 -15.80 -18.57
CA LEU A 13 -9.32 -14.62 -19.00
C LEU A 13 -10.83 -14.70 -18.71
N HIS A 14 -11.33 -15.88 -18.38
CA HIS A 14 -12.71 -16.08 -17.93
C HIS A 14 -12.68 -16.79 -16.59
N PRO A 15 -12.19 -16.13 -15.52
CA PRO A 15 -12.29 -16.72 -14.20
C PRO A 15 -13.79 -16.80 -13.86
N GLY A 16 -14.27 -18.00 -13.53
CA GLY A 16 -15.58 -18.15 -12.91
C GLY A 16 -15.64 -17.37 -11.58
N ALA A 17 -16.84 -17.23 -11.04
CA ALA A 17 -17.11 -16.48 -9.81
C ALA A 17 -16.05 -16.73 -8.73
N LEU A 18 -15.57 -15.64 -8.12
CA LEU A 18 -14.61 -15.73 -7.03
C LEU A 18 -15.24 -16.51 -5.88
N GLN A 19 -14.48 -17.40 -5.24
CA GLN A 19 -15.00 -18.11 -4.08
C GLN A 19 -15.35 -17.08 -2.98
N PRO A 20 -16.52 -17.18 -2.33
CA PRO A 20 -17.03 -16.14 -1.42
C PRO A 20 -16.03 -15.72 -0.34
N VAL A 21 -15.26 -16.69 0.18
CA VAL A 21 -14.21 -16.46 1.19
C VAL A 21 -13.17 -15.44 0.71
N PHE A 22 -12.69 -15.57 -0.52
CA PHE A 22 -11.69 -14.64 -1.07
C PHE A 22 -12.28 -13.26 -1.36
N GLN A 23 -13.54 -13.21 -1.79
CA GLN A 23 -14.24 -11.96 -2.02
C GLN A 23 -14.42 -11.16 -0.72
N TYR A 24 -14.87 -11.82 0.36
CA TYR A 24 -14.99 -11.18 1.67
C TYR A 24 -13.64 -10.77 2.24
N ALA A 25 -12.59 -11.59 2.08
CA ALA A 25 -11.24 -11.25 2.52
C ALA A 25 -10.72 -9.99 1.81
N LEU A 26 -10.89 -9.91 0.49
CA LEU A 26 -10.46 -8.75 -0.28
C LEU A 26 -11.26 -7.49 0.06
N MET A 27 -12.58 -7.62 0.21
CA MET A 27 -13.44 -6.52 0.64
C MET A 27 -13.03 -5.99 2.00
N THR A 28 -12.78 -6.88 2.97
CA THR A 28 -12.29 -6.51 4.31
C THR A 28 -10.96 -5.76 4.23
N LEU A 29 -10.03 -6.26 3.41
CA LEU A 29 -8.71 -5.66 3.25
C LEU A 29 -8.77 -4.26 2.59
N VAL A 30 -9.66 -4.07 1.60
CA VAL A 30 -9.92 -2.74 1.01
C VAL A 30 -10.53 -1.78 2.02
N VAL A 31 -11.47 -2.23 2.85
CA VAL A 31 -12.05 -1.42 3.94
C VAL A 31 -10.98 -1.01 4.96
N ILE A 32 -10.08 -1.92 5.33
CA ILE A 32 -8.95 -1.61 6.23
C ILE A 32 -8.05 -0.55 5.60
N PHE A 33 -7.73 -0.67 4.30
CA PHE A 33 -6.95 0.36 3.61
C PHE A 33 -7.66 1.70 3.60
N PHE A 34 -8.96 1.72 3.33
CA PHE A 34 -9.76 2.94 3.32
C PHE A 34 -9.75 3.64 4.68
N ILE A 35 -9.98 2.91 5.78
CA ILE A 35 -9.89 3.46 7.14
C ILE A 35 -8.47 4.00 7.40
N SER A 36 -7.45 3.27 6.97
CA SER A 36 -6.05 3.66 7.12
C SER A 36 -5.69 4.94 6.35
N VAL A 37 -6.39 5.27 5.26
CA VAL A 37 -6.25 6.56 4.56
C VAL A 37 -6.64 7.73 5.47
N PHE A 38 -7.78 7.64 6.15
CA PHE A 38 -8.22 8.70 7.07
C PHE A 38 -7.27 8.87 8.24
N VAL A 39 -6.84 7.74 8.84
CA VAL A 39 -5.87 7.74 9.94
C VAL A 39 -4.57 8.40 9.48
N SER A 40 -3.95 7.91 8.40
CA SER A 40 -2.68 8.44 7.90
C SER A 40 -2.77 9.92 7.48
N TRP A 41 -3.90 10.36 6.92
CA TRP A 41 -4.15 11.77 6.60
C TRP A 41 -4.21 12.65 7.86
N PHE A 42 -4.93 12.21 8.89
CA PHE A 42 -5.01 12.90 10.18
C PHE A 42 -3.62 13.06 10.82
N TYR A 43 -2.84 11.97 10.86
CA TYR A 43 -1.47 11.98 11.38
C TYR A 43 -0.54 12.84 10.51
N TYR A 44 -0.66 12.80 9.18
CA TYR A 44 0.11 13.67 8.28
C TYR A 44 -0.14 15.15 8.59
N LYS A 45 -1.40 15.56 8.79
CA LYS A 45 -1.75 16.95 9.12
C LYS A 45 -1.19 17.36 10.49
N LYS A 46 -1.26 16.48 11.48
CA LYS A 46 -0.71 16.70 12.84
C LYS A 46 0.82 16.85 12.85
N TYR A 47 1.52 16.01 12.08
CA TYR A 47 2.98 15.92 12.09
C TYR A 47 3.65 16.66 10.93
N LYS A 48 2.93 17.52 10.19
CA LYS A 48 3.39 18.21 8.97
C LYS A 48 4.70 19.00 9.14
N LYS A 49 4.97 19.55 10.33
CA LYS A 49 6.19 20.32 10.65
C LYS A 49 7.36 19.45 11.10
N THR A 50 7.17 18.14 11.24
CA THR A 50 8.21 17.22 11.74
C THR A 50 8.84 16.41 10.60
N LEU A 51 9.99 15.79 10.87
CA LEU A 51 10.67 14.90 9.93
C LEU A 51 9.81 13.69 9.53
N TYR A 52 8.81 13.34 10.35
CA TYR A 52 7.87 12.24 10.11
C TYR A 52 6.82 12.58 9.05
N ALA A 53 6.65 13.85 8.66
CA ALA A 53 5.65 14.27 7.67
C ALA A 53 5.80 13.51 6.33
N LYS A 54 7.05 13.32 5.87
CA LYS A 54 7.31 12.59 4.61
C LYS A 54 6.95 11.10 4.71
N ILE A 55 7.10 10.49 5.89
CA ILE A 55 6.72 9.10 6.11
C ILE A 55 5.19 8.97 6.12
N TRP A 56 4.51 9.82 6.89
CA TRP A 56 3.05 9.83 6.94
C TRP A 56 2.44 10.08 5.57
N LEU A 57 3.01 10.97 4.76
CA LEU A 57 2.59 11.18 3.38
C LEU A 57 2.81 9.94 2.51
N SER A 58 3.93 9.23 2.68
CA SER A 58 4.20 7.98 1.95
C SER A 58 3.24 6.86 2.36
N ILE A 59 2.89 6.76 3.64
CA ILE A 59 1.90 5.79 4.16
C ILE A 59 0.50 6.15 3.63
N TYR A 60 0.14 7.43 3.65
CA TYR A 60 -1.10 7.92 3.07
C TYR A 60 -1.23 7.54 1.60
N ASN A 61 -0.20 7.84 0.79
CA ASN A 61 -0.20 7.47 -0.63
C ASN A 61 -0.30 5.96 -0.82
N PHE A 62 0.42 5.16 -0.01
CA PHE A 62 0.34 3.71 -0.04
C PHE A 62 -1.07 3.18 0.25
N CYS A 63 -1.73 3.67 1.30
CA CYS A 63 -3.09 3.27 1.63
C CYS A 63 -4.10 3.75 0.58
N LEU A 64 -3.89 4.95 0.03
CA LEU A 64 -4.78 5.53 -0.98
C LEU A 64 -4.73 4.73 -2.28
N THR A 65 -3.54 4.45 -2.81
CA THR A 65 -3.39 3.61 -4.01
C THR A 65 -3.90 2.19 -3.76
N GLY A 66 -3.68 1.64 -2.57
CA GLY A 66 -4.21 0.33 -2.18
C GLY A 66 -5.73 0.28 -2.18
N THR A 67 -6.36 1.32 -1.65
CA THR A 67 -7.82 1.45 -1.68
C THR A 67 -8.33 1.58 -3.10
N ILE A 68 -7.76 2.48 -3.91
CA ILE A 68 -8.22 2.74 -5.27
C ILE A 68 -8.08 1.48 -6.13
N ILE A 69 -6.89 0.89 -6.18
CA ILE A 69 -6.64 -0.31 -7.00
C ILE A 69 -7.48 -1.49 -6.48
N GLY A 70 -7.55 -1.69 -5.17
CA GLY A 70 -8.37 -2.76 -4.59
C GLY A 70 -9.87 -2.59 -4.88
N ALA A 71 -10.38 -1.37 -4.85
CA ALA A 71 -11.75 -1.06 -5.23
C ALA A 71 -12.00 -1.31 -6.73
N PHE A 72 -11.08 -0.92 -7.61
CA PHE A 72 -11.16 -1.25 -9.04
C PHE A 72 -11.20 -2.76 -9.29
N ILE A 73 -10.34 -3.52 -8.61
CA ILE A 73 -10.33 -4.98 -8.75
C ILE A 73 -11.65 -5.59 -8.25
N LEU A 74 -12.21 -5.11 -7.13
CA LEU A 74 -13.53 -5.54 -6.66
C LEU A 74 -14.61 -5.24 -7.69
N PHE A 75 -14.62 -4.03 -8.24
CA PHE A 75 -15.59 -3.59 -9.22
C PHE A 75 -15.54 -4.43 -10.49
N PHE A 76 -14.35 -4.65 -11.07
CA PHE A 76 -14.20 -5.47 -12.27
C PHE A 76 -14.49 -6.95 -12.04
N THR A 77 -14.24 -7.44 -10.82
CA THR A 77 -14.63 -8.80 -10.42
C THR A 77 -16.16 -8.94 -10.36
N PHE A 78 -16.86 -7.91 -9.87
CA PHE A 78 -18.33 -7.89 -9.81
C PHE A 78 -18.95 -7.81 -11.20
N GLU A 79 -18.43 -6.93 -12.07
CA GLU A 79 -18.85 -6.79 -13.47
C GLU A 79 -18.37 -7.95 -14.38
N ALA A 80 -17.62 -8.92 -13.84
CA ALA A 80 -17.07 -10.07 -14.54
C ALA A 80 -16.35 -9.72 -15.87
N VAL A 81 -15.67 -8.57 -15.92
CA VAL A 81 -14.98 -8.10 -17.13
C VAL A 81 -13.82 -9.07 -17.45
N PRO A 82 -13.78 -9.73 -18.62
CA PRO A 82 -12.88 -10.87 -18.85
C PRO A 82 -11.40 -10.59 -18.54
N PHE A 83 -10.85 -9.51 -19.09
CA PHE A 83 -9.43 -9.18 -18.90
C PHE A 83 -9.11 -8.54 -17.53
N LEU A 84 -10.03 -7.72 -17.00
CA LEU A 84 -9.79 -6.92 -15.79
C LEU A 84 -10.17 -7.66 -14.49
N SER A 85 -10.98 -8.71 -14.59
CA SER A 85 -11.29 -9.63 -13.48
C SER A 85 -10.25 -10.74 -13.32
N ALA A 86 -9.29 -10.83 -14.24
CA ALA A 86 -8.29 -11.88 -14.24
C ALA A 86 -7.47 -11.89 -12.95
N ARG A 87 -7.22 -13.09 -12.41
CA ARG A 87 -6.63 -13.25 -11.06
C ARG A 87 -5.19 -12.76 -10.97
N PHE A 88 -4.50 -12.58 -12.09
CA PHE A 88 -3.14 -12.03 -12.13
C PHE A 88 -3.08 -10.59 -11.57
N TRP A 89 -4.17 -9.80 -11.67
CA TRP A 89 -4.20 -8.44 -11.13
C TRP A 89 -4.01 -8.41 -9.62
N PHE A 90 -4.51 -9.43 -8.90
CA PHE A 90 -4.25 -9.56 -7.46
C PHE A 90 -2.76 -9.74 -7.19
N LEU A 91 -2.07 -10.59 -7.96
CA LEU A 91 -0.63 -10.81 -7.79
C LEU A 91 0.16 -9.54 -8.05
N ILE A 92 -0.11 -8.85 -9.16
CA ILE A 92 0.55 -7.58 -9.50
C ILE A 92 0.33 -6.57 -8.37
N TRP A 93 -0.92 -6.42 -7.93
CA TRP A 93 -1.26 -5.49 -6.86
C TRP A 93 -0.52 -5.81 -5.56
N PHE A 94 -0.54 -7.08 -5.12
CA PHE A 94 0.20 -7.51 -3.93
C PHE A 94 1.71 -7.30 -4.08
N LEU A 95 2.30 -7.58 -5.25
CA LEU A 95 3.73 -7.42 -5.49
C LEU A 95 4.14 -5.94 -5.45
N THR A 96 3.39 -5.07 -6.12
CA THR A 96 3.61 -3.62 -6.10
C THR A 96 3.50 -3.06 -4.68
N HIS A 97 2.49 -3.49 -3.92
CA HIS A 97 2.35 -3.10 -2.52
C HIS A 97 3.49 -3.63 -1.65
N ALA A 98 3.93 -4.88 -1.83
CA ALA A 98 5.04 -5.44 -1.07
C ALA A 98 6.34 -4.66 -1.30
N ILE A 99 6.66 -4.34 -2.56
CA ILE A 99 7.84 -3.55 -2.92
C ILE A 99 7.77 -2.16 -2.29
N TRP A 100 6.61 -1.49 -2.35
CA TRP A 100 6.47 -0.16 -1.80
C TRP A 100 6.54 -0.15 -0.26
N ALA A 101 5.94 -1.15 0.40
CA ALA A 101 6.04 -1.35 1.83
C ALA A 101 7.50 -1.52 2.27
N TRP A 102 8.31 -2.25 1.50
CA TRP A 102 9.75 -2.39 1.75
C TRP A 102 10.49 -1.04 1.68
N PHE A 103 10.17 -0.19 0.70
CA PHE A 103 10.75 1.16 0.63
C PHE A 103 10.35 2.05 1.81
N ILE A 104 9.10 1.95 2.30
CA ILE A 104 8.64 2.68 3.49
C ILE A 104 9.40 2.18 4.73
N TYR A 105 9.54 0.87 4.91
CA TYR A 105 10.30 0.27 6.00
C TYR A 105 11.76 0.73 5.99
N LYS A 106 12.41 0.73 4.81
CA LYS A 106 13.79 1.23 4.66
C LYS A 106 13.91 2.71 5.05
N LYS A 107 12.93 3.54 4.69
CA LYS A 107 12.89 4.97 5.08
C LYS A 107 12.69 5.16 6.58
N LEU A 108 11.84 4.34 7.21
CA LEU A 108 11.63 4.34 8.66
C LEU A 108 12.92 4.00 9.40
N LYS A 109 13.67 2.98 8.95
CA LYS A 109 14.93 2.57 9.58
C LYS A 109 16.04 3.62 9.46
N LYS A 110 16.06 4.40 8.38
CA LYS A 110 17.03 5.50 8.17
C LYS A 110 16.69 6.81 8.90
N LEU A 111 15.47 6.91 9.45
CA LEU A 111 15.03 8.12 10.12
C LEU A 111 15.83 8.53 11.38
N PRO A 112 16.28 7.61 12.26
CA PRO A 112 17.13 7.97 13.40
C PRO A 112 18.45 8.60 12.97
N GLU A 113 19.10 8.06 11.93
CA GLU A 113 20.36 8.59 11.38
C GLU A 113 20.19 10.04 10.89
N ILE A 114 19.11 10.31 10.16
CA ILE A 114 18.79 11.67 9.66
C ILE A 114 18.56 12.64 10.83
N LYS A 115 17.97 12.18 11.94
CA LYS A 115 17.74 13.02 13.13
C LYS A 115 19.06 13.42 13.79
N GLU A 116 20.04 12.52 13.82
CA GLU A 116 21.38 12.80 14.36
C GLU A 116 22.16 13.76 13.46
N GLU A 117 22.14 13.57 12.13
CA GLU A 117 22.76 14.50 11.18
C GLU A 117 22.18 15.92 11.22
N ILE A 118 20.88 16.05 11.53
CA ILE A 118 20.25 17.37 11.67
C ILE A 118 20.64 18.02 12.99
N LYS A 119 20.83 17.24 14.06
CA LYS A 119 21.33 17.75 15.34
C LYS A 119 22.78 18.23 15.20
N SER A 120 23.66 17.42 14.61
CA SER A 120 25.06 17.80 14.41
C SER A 120 25.17 19.04 13.53
N ARG A 121 24.45 19.12 12.42
CA ARG A 121 24.44 20.34 11.57
C ARG A 121 23.91 21.58 12.30
N LYS A 122 22.96 21.44 13.22
CA LYS A 122 22.48 22.56 14.05
C LYS A 122 23.52 23.01 15.08
N GLU A 123 24.26 22.08 15.65
CA GLU A 123 25.39 22.39 16.53
C GLU A 123 26.50 23.10 15.76
N TYR A 124 26.93 22.57 14.61
CA TYR A 124 27.94 23.23 13.76
C TYR A 124 27.54 24.65 13.33
N LYS A 125 26.28 24.86 12.92
CA LYS A 125 25.77 26.19 12.56
C LYS A 125 25.68 27.17 13.74
N LYS A 126 25.68 26.69 14.98
CA LYS A 126 25.71 27.57 16.16
C LYS A 126 27.06 28.26 16.35
N TYR A 127 28.12 27.69 15.77
CA TYR A 127 29.51 28.15 15.92
C TYR A 127 30.04 28.92 14.70
N ILE A 128 29.24 29.07 13.65
CA ILE A 128 29.60 29.84 12.46
C ILE A 128 28.65 31.04 12.39
N PRO A 129 29.12 32.27 12.69
CA PRO A 129 28.32 33.48 12.64
C PRO A 129 27.89 33.85 11.21
#